data_AF-A0AAN9YQD3-F1
#
_entry.id   AF-A0AAN9YQD3-F1
#
_cell.length_a   1.000
_cell.length_b   1.000
_cell.length_c   1.000
_cell.angle_alpha   90.00
_cell.angle_beta   90.00
_cell.angle_gamma   90.00
#
_symmetry.space_group_name_H-M   'P 1'
#
loop_
_entity.id
_entity.type
_entity.pdbx_description
1 polymer ?
#
loop_
_entity_poly.entity_id
_entity_poly.type
_entity_poly.pdbx_seq_one_letter_code
_entity_poly.pdbx_strand_id
1 'polypeptide(L)'
;MAGRPRYTPDELGQYFDRIGLPRQHRALSVQAPPLRDHNDLRLAHLALLLKHHLVRVPFENLTQHYSWHGVVDVSPRHVFRKIVLGHGHGHGSNRGGYCMEANSLFHTVLLSLGYDVYIAGARIYDATSQRYGGFTHCVNIVTIAGARYMVDVGFGANGPTRPVPLRSAAAGAGAGAEAESAVGEHLVIPQIAPASVRLLHEPIPQQTNQGCRVWIYQHRIDARADWVPMYCFVDFEFLLEDIRGMNLSPWRSPHSWFTRKIVTVRFTTDREVLLLPPSSAEEIGDAGGGGWLAKGGATSTGGDEGAVVEGEIDGAIILFEGTLKWRRGGETKLEIQFKSEGERLEALERCFGIVFDEEDRDAIRGTVSEISDTS
;
A
#
# COMPACT_ATOMS: atom_id res chain seq x y z
N MET A 1 -17.84 -19.58 -17.44
CA MET A 1 -17.30 -18.64 -16.43
C MET A 1 -16.46 -17.62 -17.16
N ALA A 2 -16.76 -16.33 -17.04
CA ALA A 2 -15.91 -15.29 -17.65
C ALA A 2 -14.49 -15.41 -17.07
N GLY A 3 -13.48 -15.54 -17.94
CA GLY A 3 -12.10 -15.74 -17.51
C GLY A 3 -11.59 -14.53 -16.77
N ARG A 4 -11.44 -14.62 -15.44
CA ARG A 4 -10.77 -13.59 -14.65
C ARG A 4 -9.31 -13.48 -15.11
N PRO A 5 -8.77 -12.27 -15.32
CA PRO A 5 -7.36 -12.08 -15.66
C PRO A 5 -6.45 -12.78 -14.65
N ARG A 6 -5.43 -13.47 -15.15
CA ARG A 6 -4.41 -14.17 -14.37
C ARG A 6 -3.05 -13.93 -15.03
N TYR A 7 -2.02 -13.89 -14.22
CA TYR A 7 -0.63 -13.87 -14.61
C TYR A 7 -0.12 -15.29 -14.83
N THR A 8 0.74 -15.43 -15.83
CA THR A 8 1.51 -16.64 -16.13
C THR A 8 2.58 -16.90 -15.05
N PRO A 9 3.16 -18.11 -15.00
CA PRO A 9 4.28 -18.40 -14.10
C PRO A 9 5.46 -17.44 -14.27
N ASP A 10 5.78 -17.02 -15.50
CA ASP A 10 6.87 -16.09 -15.78
C ASP A 10 6.56 -14.67 -15.27
N GLU A 11 5.31 -14.21 -15.45
CA GLU A 11 4.84 -12.93 -14.89
C GLU A 11 4.84 -12.95 -13.36
N LEU A 12 4.46 -14.07 -12.73
CA LEU A 12 4.59 -14.25 -11.28
C LEU A 12 6.06 -14.23 -10.84
N GLY A 13 6.97 -14.82 -11.61
CA GLY A 13 8.41 -14.73 -11.39
C GLY A 13 8.90 -13.28 -11.36
N GLN A 14 8.51 -12.48 -12.34
CA GLN A 14 8.84 -11.05 -12.42
C GLN A 14 8.24 -10.26 -11.25
N TYR A 15 7.01 -10.57 -10.83
CA TYR A 15 6.41 -9.99 -9.63
C TYR A 15 7.22 -10.33 -8.37
N PHE A 16 7.65 -11.58 -8.20
CA PHE A 16 8.49 -11.98 -7.08
C PHE A 16 9.84 -11.27 -7.07
N ASP A 17 10.43 -11.03 -8.24
CA ASP A 17 11.63 -10.23 -8.36
C ASP A 17 11.36 -8.77 -7.96
N ARG A 18 10.26 -8.17 -8.43
CA ARG A 18 9.86 -6.79 -8.10
C ARG A 18 9.70 -6.54 -6.61
N ILE A 19 9.10 -7.50 -5.89
CA ILE A 19 8.90 -7.40 -4.44
C ILE A 19 10.09 -7.96 -3.63
N GLY A 20 11.16 -8.41 -4.30
CA GLY A 20 12.33 -8.99 -3.65
C GLY A 20 12.03 -10.24 -2.83
N LEU A 21 11.07 -11.08 -3.24
CA LEU A 21 10.72 -12.31 -2.52
C LEU A 21 11.84 -13.36 -2.71
N PRO A 22 12.48 -13.87 -1.64
CA PRO A 22 13.54 -14.86 -1.74
C PRO A 22 13.07 -16.14 -2.41
N ARG A 23 13.95 -16.79 -3.18
CA ARG A 23 13.61 -17.96 -4.01
C ARG A 23 12.99 -19.10 -3.20
N GLN A 24 13.44 -19.34 -1.97
CA GLN A 24 12.91 -20.38 -1.08
C GLN A 24 11.46 -20.16 -0.64
N HIS A 25 10.95 -18.92 -0.74
CA HIS A 25 9.58 -18.57 -0.38
C HIS A 25 8.66 -18.42 -1.59
N ARG A 26 9.18 -18.55 -2.82
CA ARG A 26 8.38 -18.43 -4.04
C ARG A 26 7.54 -19.68 -4.25
N ALA A 27 6.23 -19.52 -4.21
CA ALA A 27 5.28 -20.54 -4.64
C ALA A 27 4.49 -20.04 -5.85
N LEU A 28 4.36 -20.87 -6.89
CA LEU A 28 3.54 -20.55 -8.07
C LEU A 28 2.07 -20.96 -7.91
N SER A 29 1.76 -21.74 -6.88
CA SER A 29 0.39 -22.11 -6.54
C SER A 29 0.25 -22.47 -5.06
N VAL A 30 -0.80 -21.99 -4.41
CA VAL A 30 -1.19 -22.40 -3.05
C VAL A 30 -1.87 -23.77 -3.02
N GLN A 31 -2.13 -24.35 -4.20
CA GLN A 31 -2.67 -25.71 -4.36
C GLN A 31 -1.55 -26.75 -4.50
N ALA A 32 -0.28 -26.33 -4.44
CA ALA A 32 0.87 -27.23 -4.37
C ALA A 32 1.31 -27.44 -2.91
N PRO A 33 1.83 -28.63 -2.54
CA PRO A 33 2.49 -28.83 -1.25
C PRO A 33 3.71 -27.91 -1.07
N PRO A 34 4.03 -27.49 0.18
CA PRO A 34 3.30 -27.79 1.41
C PRO A 34 2.09 -26.87 1.64
N LEU A 35 1.92 -25.80 0.85
CA LEU A 35 0.85 -24.82 1.07
C LEU A 35 -0.55 -25.42 1.00
N ARG A 36 -0.81 -26.36 0.07
CA ARG A 36 -2.13 -27.00 -0.04
C ARG A 36 -2.60 -27.63 1.26
N ASP A 37 -1.66 -28.26 1.97
CA ASP A 37 -1.96 -29.19 3.06
C ASP A 37 -1.92 -28.49 4.44
N HIS A 38 -1.44 -27.24 4.50
CA HIS A 38 -1.18 -26.49 5.73
C HIS A 38 -1.75 -25.06 5.69
N ASN A 39 -2.86 -24.82 6.39
CA ASN A 39 -3.56 -23.52 6.41
C ASN A 39 -2.73 -22.40 7.02
N ASP A 40 -1.98 -22.71 8.07
CA ASP A 40 -1.03 -21.83 8.74
C ASP A 40 0.10 -21.41 7.79
N LEU A 41 0.64 -22.33 6.98
CA LEU A 41 1.63 -21.99 5.96
C LEU A 41 1.04 -21.12 4.84
N ARG A 42 -0.23 -21.33 4.44
CA ARG A 42 -0.91 -20.43 3.48
C ARG A 42 -1.07 -19.03 4.02
N LEU A 43 -1.48 -18.90 5.29
CA LEU A 43 -1.64 -17.59 5.92
C LEU A 43 -0.28 -16.90 6.09
N ALA A 44 0.76 -17.63 6.48
CA ALA A 44 2.13 -17.11 6.58
C ALA A 44 2.66 -16.64 5.22
N HIS A 45 2.41 -17.41 4.15
CA HIS A 45 2.78 -17.03 2.79
C HIS A 45 2.01 -15.77 2.32
N LEU A 46 0.71 -15.66 2.61
CA LEU A 46 -0.07 -14.45 2.33
C LEU A 46 0.49 -13.22 3.06
N ALA A 47 0.82 -13.38 4.35
CA ALA A 47 1.43 -12.31 5.15
C ALA A 47 2.80 -11.89 4.61
N LEU A 48 3.60 -12.86 4.17
CA LEU A 48 4.91 -12.61 3.56
C LEU A 48 4.78 -11.84 2.24
N LEU A 49 3.86 -12.24 1.35
CA LEU A 49 3.59 -11.51 0.10
C LEU A 49 3.16 -10.07 0.36
N LEU A 50 2.28 -9.84 1.34
CA LEU A 50 1.85 -8.50 1.73
C LEU A 50 3.02 -7.67 2.27
N LYS A 51 3.83 -8.21 3.19
CA LYS A 51 5.03 -7.54 3.73
C LYS A 51 5.97 -7.09 2.61
N HIS A 52 6.35 -8.01 1.74
CA HIS A 52 7.25 -7.73 0.63
C HIS A 52 6.68 -6.68 -0.34
N HIS A 53 5.38 -6.74 -0.63
CA HIS A 53 4.72 -5.74 -1.47
C HIS A 53 4.75 -4.35 -0.82
N LEU A 54 4.35 -4.23 0.45
CA LEU A 54 4.32 -2.97 1.19
C LEU A 54 5.70 -2.28 1.30
N VAL A 55 6.77 -3.08 1.38
CA VAL A 55 8.14 -2.57 1.48
C VAL A 55 8.69 -2.13 0.12
N ARG A 56 8.35 -2.84 -0.96
CA ARG A 56 9.01 -2.64 -2.28
C ARG A 56 8.17 -1.89 -3.31
N VAL A 57 6.84 -1.98 -3.24
CA VAL A 57 5.93 -1.31 -4.15
C VAL A 57 5.36 -0.09 -3.42
N PRO A 58 5.78 1.14 -3.78
CA PRO A 58 5.27 2.33 -3.12
C PRO A 58 3.80 2.56 -3.49
N PHE A 59 3.03 3.01 -2.51
CA PHE A 59 1.76 3.69 -2.76
C PHE A 59 2.07 5.09 -3.30
N GLU A 60 1.56 5.45 -4.47
CA GLU A 60 1.86 6.74 -5.10
C GLU A 60 0.78 7.19 -6.09
N ASN A 61 0.68 8.50 -6.32
CA ASN A 61 -0.25 9.10 -7.29
C ASN A 61 0.45 9.94 -8.38
N LEU A 62 1.74 9.72 -8.59
CA LEU A 62 2.63 10.53 -9.41
C LEU A 62 2.26 10.49 -10.90
N THR A 63 1.55 9.45 -11.39
CA THR A 63 0.99 9.46 -12.76
C THR A 63 0.09 10.68 -13.01
N GLN A 64 -0.60 11.20 -11.98
CA GLN A 64 -1.45 12.38 -12.12
C GLN A 64 -0.67 13.70 -12.22
N HIS A 65 0.62 13.69 -11.86
CA HIS A 65 1.43 14.91 -11.68
C HIS A 65 2.64 14.98 -12.61
N TYR A 66 3.23 13.84 -12.93
CA TYR A 66 4.45 13.74 -13.74
C TYR A 66 4.22 13.09 -15.09
N SER A 67 3.08 12.44 -15.34
CA SER A 67 2.84 11.85 -16.67
C SER A 67 2.06 12.83 -17.52
N TRP A 68 2.59 13.16 -18.71
CA TRP A 68 1.93 14.08 -19.66
C TRP A 68 0.49 13.69 -20.00
N HIS A 69 0.17 12.39 -20.01
CA HIS A 69 -1.16 11.88 -20.31
C HIS A 69 -2.08 11.91 -19.07
N GLY A 70 -1.52 11.91 -17.86
CA GLY A 70 -2.26 11.91 -16.60
C GLY A 70 -3.22 10.73 -16.41
N VAL A 71 -3.14 9.68 -17.24
CA VAL A 71 -4.10 8.56 -17.27
C VAL A 71 -3.73 7.49 -16.26
N VAL A 72 -4.62 7.26 -15.28
CA VAL A 72 -4.51 6.15 -14.34
C VAL A 72 -5.38 4.98 -14.83
N ASP A 73 -4.75 3.94 -15.36
CA ASP A 73 -5.41 2.73 -15.85
C ASP A 73 -5.22 1.55 -14.88
N VAL A 74 -6.34 0.99 -14.43
CA VAL A 74 -6.40 -0.13 -13.48
C VAL A 74 -6.51 -1.49 -14.16
N SER A 75 -6.35 -1.56 -15.49
CA SER A 75 -6.38 -2.81 -16.23
C SER A 75 -5.22 -3.74 -15.83
N PRO A 76 -5.45 -5.06 -15.63
CA PRO A 76 -4.42 -5.97 -15.10
C PRO A 76 -3.10 -6.00 -15.88
N ARG A 77 -3.16 -5.83 -17.22
CA ARG A 77 -1.96 -5.74 -18.07
C ARG A 77 -1.22 -4.42 -17.88
N HIS A 78 -1.94 -3.30 -17.78
CA HIS A 78 -1.33 -2.00 -17.57
C HIS A 78 -0.66 -1.92 -16.20
N VAL A 79 -1.38 -2.27 -15.13
CA VAL A 79 -0.82 -2.22 -13.76
C VAL A 79 0.38 -3.15 -13.60
N PHE A 80 0.37 -4.31 -14.28
CA PHE A 80 1.55 -5.19 -14.32
C PHE A 80 2.75 -4.50 -14.97
N ARG A 81 2.57 -3.93 -16.18
CA ARG A 81 3.64 -3.21 -16.87
C ARG A 81 4.16 -2.02 -16.07
N LYS A 82 3.26 -1.24 -15.47
CA LYS A 82 3.60 -0.05 -14.67
C LYS A 82 4.40 -0.43 -13.42
N ILE A 83 3.89 -1.37 -12.63
CA ILE A 83 4.41 -1.64 -11.28
C ILE A 83 5.50 -2.70 -11.29
N VAL A 84 5.35 -3.76 -12.08
CA VAL A 84 6.21 -4.96 -12.01
C VAL A 84 7.42 -4.87 -12.91
N LEU A 85 7.24 -4.45 -14.15
CA LEU A 85 8.34 -4.42 -15.11
C LEU A 85 9.36 -3.35 -14.74
N GLY A 86 10.65 -3.66 -14.91
CA GLY A 86 11.75 -2.71 -14.65
C GLY A 86 11.83 -1.57 -15.67
N HIS A 87 12.68 -0.57 -15.41
CA HIS A 87 12.84 0.66 -16.22
C HIS A 87 13.12 0.43 -17.72
N GLY A 88 13.61 -0.75 -18.11
CA GLY A 88 13.85 -1.11 -19.51
C GLY A 88 12.59 -1.42 -20.34
N HIS A 89 11.40 -1.47 -19.72
CA HIS A 89 10.13 -1.84 -20.38
C HIS A 89 9.28 -0.64 -20.82
N GLY A 90 9.96 0.50 -21.02
CA GLY A 90 9.40 1.74 -21.53
C GLY A 90 8.90 2.68 -20.43
N HIS A 91 8.40 3.82 -20.90
CA HIS A 91 7.85 4.92 -20.09
C HIS A 91 6.88 4.42 -19.02
N GLY A 92 7.04 4.93 -17.79
CA GLY A 92 6.14 4.66 -16.66
C GLY A 92 6.28 3.29 -15.99
N SER A 93 7.38 2.55 -16.20
CA SER A 93 7.67 1.25 -15.56
C SER A 93 8.47 1.38 -14.25
N ASN A 94 8.51 0.30 -13.45
CA ASN A 94 9.08 0.23 -12.10
C ASN A 94 8.49 1.24 -11.11
N ARG A 95 7.20 1.52 -11.27
CA ARG A 95 6.47 2.50 -10.46
C ARG A 95 5.72 1.85 -9.32
N GLY A 96 4.99 2.67 -8.60
CA GLY A 96 3.97 2.24 -7.66
C GLY A 96 2.58 2.42 -8.26
N GLY A 97 1.61 2.55 -7.37
CA GLY A 97 0.28 3.03 -7.72
C GLY A 97 -0.53 3.30 -6.47
N TYR A 98 -1.62 4.04 -6.61
CA TYR A 98 -2.50 4.28 -5.47
C TYR A 98 -3.42 3.07 -5.25
N CYS A 99 -4.42 3.24 -4.38
CA CYS A 99 -5.26 2.15 -3.89
C CYS A 99 -5.81 1.23 -4.98
N MET A 100 -6.37 1.79 -6.06
CA MET A 100 -7.01 1.00 -7.10
C MET A 100 -6.00 0.18 -7.91
N GLU A 101 -4.81 0.72 -8.19
CA GLU A 101 -3.77 0.04 -8.95
C GLU A 101 -3.07 -1.04 -8.10
N ALA A 102 -2.65 -0.68 -6.89
CA ALA A 102 -1.92 -1.56 -5.99
C ALA A 102 -2.78 -2.77 -5.58
N ASN A 103 -4.03 -2.55 -5.15
CA ASN A 103 -4.92 -3.64 -4.76
C ASN A 103 -5.40 -4.47 -5.94
N SER A 104 -5.54 -3.91 -7.15
CA SER A 104 -5.89 -4.68 -8.36
C SER A 104 -4.75 -5.56 -8.87
N LEU A 105 -3.51 -5.06 -8.81
CA LEU A 105 -2.32 -5.87 -9.09
C LEU A 105 -2.24 -7.04 -8.10
N PHE A 106 -2.31 -6.73 -6.80
CA PHE A 106 -2.22 -7.74 -5.75
C PHE A 106 -3.35 -8.76 -5.86
N HIS A 107 -4.58 -8.32 -6.17
CA HIS A 107 -5.71 -9.20 -6.45
C HIS A 107 -5.40 -10.20 -7.57
N THR A 108 -4.88 -9.71 -8.70
CA THR A 108 -4.57 -10.53 -9.87
C THR A 108 -3.45 -11.52 -9.54
N VAL A 109 -2.43 -11.11 -8.77
CA VAL A 109 -1.40 -12.03 -8.23
C VAL A 109 -2.03 -13.12 -7.38
N LEU A 110 -2.86 -12.77 -6.40
CA LEU A 110 -3.48 -13.75 -5.49
C LEU A 110 -4.38 -14.75 -6.25
N LEU A 111 -5.19 -14.26 -7.20
CA LEU A 111 -5.96 -15.12 -8.10
C LEU A 111 -5.06 -16.09 -8.84
N SER A 112 -3.97 -15.60 -9.42
CA SER A 112 -3.01 -16.40 -10.22
C SER A 112 -2.34 -17.49 -9.39
N LEU A 113 -2.03 -17.20 -8.13
CA LEU A 113 -1.51 -18.16 -7.16
C LEU A 113 -2.56 -19.18 -6.68
N GLY A 114 -3.84 -18.97 -6.99
CA GLY A 114 -4.92 -19.89 -6.64
C GLY A 114 -5.52 -19.68 -5.26
N TYR A 115 -5.35 -18.49 -4.67
CA TYR A 115 -6.13 -18.08 -3.51
C TYR A 115 -7.61 -17.91 -3.88
N ASP A 116 -8.49 -18.21 -2.92
CA ASP A 116 -9.89 -17.80 -2.98
C ASP A 116 -9.97 -16.33 -2.54
N VAL A 117 -10.16 -15.43 -3.49
CA VAL A 117 -10.08 -13.98 -3.27
C VAL A 117 -11.06 -13.22 -4.17
N TYR A 118 -11.64 -12.15 -3.61
CA TYR A 118 -12.39 -11.14 -4.34
C TYR A 118 -12.02 -9.73 -3.88
N ILE A 119 -12.28 -8.72 -4.70
CA ILE A 119 -12.12 -7.30 -4.33
C ILE A 119 -13.45 -6.81 -3.74
N ALA A 120 -13.39 -5.97 -2.72
CA ALA A 120 -14.55 -5.28 -2.18
C ALA A 120 -14.34 -3.75 -2.15
N GLY A 121 -15.42 -3.00 -2.40
CA GLY A 121 -15.41 -1.55 -2.35
C GLY A 121 -15.34 -1.00 -0.92
N ALA A 122 -14.54 0.06 -0.75
CA ALA A 122 -14.34 0.75 0.51
C ALA A 122 -14.58 2.27 0.39
N ARG A 123 -15.02 2.87 1.50
CA ARG A 123 -15.25 4.31 1.67
C ARG A 123 -14.26 4.86 2.66
N ILE A 124 -13.53 5.90 2.26
CA ILE A 124 -12.61 6.60 3.16
C ILE A 124 -13.40 7.43 4.16
N TYR A 125 -12.96 7.41 5.43
CA TYR A 125 -13.45 8.28 6.47
C TYR A 125 -12.73 9.63 6.40
N ASP A 126 -13.48 10.72 6.35
CA ASP A 126 -12.97 12.07 6.50
C ASP A 126 -13.15 12.53 7.94
N ALA A 127 -12.04 12.68 8.66
CA ALA A 127 -12.04 13.14 10.04
C ALA A 127 -12.53 14.59 10.20
N THR A 128 -12.43 15.42 9.16
CA THR A 128 -12.86 16.83 9.19
C THR A 128 -14.38 16.93 9.18
N SER A 129 -15.03 16.24 8.23
CA SER A 129 -16.50 16.20 8.15
C SER A 129 -17.12 15.12 9.05
N GLN A 130 -16.29 14.29 9.69
CA GLN A 130 -16.69 13.11 10.48
C GLN A 130 -17.62 12.15 9.72
N ARG A 131 -17.40 12.00 8.41
CA ARG A 131 -18.25 11.23 7.51
C ARG A 131 -17.43 10.35 6.58
N TYR A 132 -18.04 9.24 6.17
CA TYR A 132 -17.54 8.42 5.07
C TYR A 132 -17.96 9.00 3.70
N GLY A 133 -17.02 8.98 2.75
CA GLY A 133 -17.25 9.40 1.37
C GLY A 133 -17.93 8.34 0.48
N GLY A 134 -17.77 8.51 -0.83
CA GLY A 134 -18.12 7.51 -1.85
C GLY A 134 -17.19 6.29 -1.82
N PHE A 135 -17.46 5.30 -2.67
CA PHE A 135 -16.52 4.21 -2.90
C PHE A 135 -15.30 4.71 -3.69
N THR A 136 -14.21 4.97 -2.98
CA THR A 136 -12.96 5.55 -3.53
C THR A 136 -11.72 4.83 -3.02
N HIS A 137 -11.90 3.67 -2.39
CA HIS A 137 -10.85 2.73 -1.98
C HIS A 137 -11.34 1.31 -2.21
N CYS A 138 -10.45 0.33 -2.23
CA CYS A 138 -10.83 -1.08 -2.33
C CYS A 138 -9.88 -1.95 -1.51
N VAL A 139 -10.35 -3.13 -1.11
CA VAL A 139 -9.57 -4.11 -0.35
C VAL A 139 -9.75 -5.50 -0.96
N ASN A 140 -8.80 -6.40 -0.73
CA ASN A 140 -8.92 -7.81 -1.07
C ASN A 140 -9.47 -8.60 0.12
N ILE A 141 -10.44 -9.47 -0.11
CA ILE A 141 -10.94 -10.42 0.88
C ILE A 141 -10.48 -11.82 0.48
N VAL A 142 -9.64 -12.44 1.30
CA VAL A 142 -9.07 -13.78 1.05
C VAL A 142 -9.70 -14.79 2.00
N THR A 143 -10.15 -15.92 1.48
CA THR A 143 -10.66 -17.05 2.29
C THR A 143 -9.61 -18.16 2.38
N ILE A 144 -9.26 -18.56 3.59
CA ILE A 144 -8.38 -19.70 3.88
C ILE A 144 -9.12 -20.63 4.85
N ALA A 145 -9.49 -21.81 4.39
CA ALA A 145 -10.22 -22.82 5.18
C ALA A 145 -11.47 -22.25 5.90
N GLY A 146 -12.27 -21.46 5.18
CA GLY A 146 -13.49 -20.83 5.69
C GLY A 146 -13.27 -19.55 6.52
N ALA A 147 -12.04 -19.26 6.95
CA ALA A 147 -11.71 -17.99 7.60
C ALA A 147 -11.43 -16.91 6.56
N ARG A 148 -12.03 -15.72 6.73
CA ARG A 148 -11.87 -14.56 5.83
C ARG A 148 -10.89 -13.55 6.40
N TYR A 149 -10.06 -12.97 5.54
CA TYR A 149 -9.05 -11.97 5.89
C TYR A 149 -9.14 -10.77 4.95
N MET A 150 -9.15 -9.57 5.51
CA MET A 150 -8.94 -8.32 4.78
C MET A 150 -7.44 -8.18 4.51
N VAL A 151 -7.12 -7.88 3.26
CA VAL A 151 -5.77 -7.65 2.77
C VAL A 151 -5.79 -6.35 1.97
N ASP A 152 -4.93 -5.41 2.34
CA ASP A 152 -4.89 -4.09 1.73
C ASP A 152 -3.43 -3.64 1.61
N VAL A 153 -2.97 -3.48 0.37
CA VAL A 153 -1.62 -2.99 0.05
C VAL A 153 -1.64 -1.54 -0.45
N GLY A 154 -2.80 -0.89 -0.43
CA GLY A 154 -3.05 0.36 -1.14
C GLY A 154 -3.54 1.52 -0.28
N PHE A 155 -3.43 1.46 1.06
CA PHE A 155 -3.92 2.52 1.94
C PHE A 155 -2.86 3.56 2.34
N GLY A 156 -1.57 3.23 2.22
CA GLY A 156 -0.46 4.05 2.70
C GLY A 156 -0.04 3.72 4.15
N ALA A 157 0.56 4.68 4.86
CA ALA A 157 1.35 4.42 6.07
C ALA A 157 0.56 3.84 7.26
N ASN A 158 -0.74 4.15 7.34
CA ASN A 158 -1.63 3.65 8.39
C ASN A 158 -2.36 2.36 7.98
N GLY A 159 -1.99 1.78 6.84
CA GLY A 159 -2.54 0.52 6.34
C GLY A 159 -2.16 -0.68 7.21
N PRO A 160 -2.88 -1.80 7.07
CA PRO A 160 -2.56 -3.02 7.78
C PRO A 160 -1.24 -3.61 7.28
N THR A 161 -0.36 -4.00 8.20
CA THR A 161 0.93 -4.64 7.87
C THR A 161 0.85 -6.18 7.87
N ARG A 162 -0.35 -6.74 7.97
CA ARG A 162 -0.65 -8.18 7.92
C ARG A 162 -2.10 -8.44 7.52
N PRO A 163 -2.44 -9.65 7.04
CA PRO A 163 -3.84 -10.04 6.81
C PRO A 163 -4.66 -9.89 8.09
N VAL A 164 -5.77 -9.16 8.01
CA VAL A 164 -6.61 -8.83 9.16
C VAL A 164 -7.85 -9.74 9.15
N PRO A 165 -8.05 -10.62 10.15
CA PRO A 165 -9.18 -11.55 10.13
C PRO A 165 -10.51 -10.81 10.32
N LEU A 166 -11.50 -11.17 9.50
CA LEU A 166 -12.88 -10.68 9.61
C LEU A 166 -13.60 -11.49 10.72
N ARG A 167 -13.35 -11.10 11.98
CA ARG A 167 -14.04 -11.67 13.15
C ARG A 167 -15.10 -10.72 13.65
N SER A 168 -16.37 -11.13 13.55
CA SER A 168 -17.46 -10.45 14.22
C SER A 168 -17.61 -11.04 15.62
N ALA A 169 -17.88 -10.20 16.62
CA ALA A 169 -18.20 -10.67 17.98
C ALA A 169 -19.36 -11.70 17.99
N ALA A 170 -20.26 -11.64 17.00
CA ALA A 170 -21.38 -12.57 16.86
C ALA A 170 -20.98 -13.98 16.37
N ALA A 171 -19.80 -14.16 15.74
CA ALA A 171 -19.38 -15.45 15.19
C ALA A 171 -18.85 -16.44 16.25
N GLY A 172 -18.74 -16.02 17.51
CA GLY A 172 -18.43 -16.89 18.66
C GLY A 172 -19.66 -17.53 19.32
N ALA A 173 -20.87 -17.07 18.98
CA ALA A 173 -22.11 -17.67 19.47
C ALA A 173 -22.57 -18.75 18.48
N GLY A 174 -22.25 -20.02 18.76
CA GLY A 174 -22.89 -21.14 18.09
C GLY A 174 -24.41 -21.00 18.16
N ALA A 175 -25.10 -21.37 17.09
CA ALA A 175 -26.55 -21.34 17.00
C ALA A 175 -27.17 -22.06 18.23
N GLY A 176 -27.71 -21.29 19.18
CA GLY A 176 -28.39 -21.84 20.36
C GLY A 176 -28.17 -21.14 21.69
N ALA A 177 -27.31 -20.14 21.81
CA ALA A 177 -27.16 -19.38 23.06
C ALA A 177 -27.80 -17.99 22.95
N GLU A 178 -28.71 -17.71 23.87
CA GLU A 178 -29.49 -16.48 23.99
C GLU A 178 -28.60 -15.24 23.98
N ALA A 179 -29.04 -14.24 23.21
CA ALA A 179 -28.33 -12.98 22.99
C ALA A 179 -28.46 -12.05 24.21
N GLU A 180 -27.80 -12.39 25.31
CA GLU A 180 -27.54 -11.47 26.41
C GLU A 180 -26.05 -11.46 26.74
N SER A 181 -25.40 -10.34 26.41
CA SER A 181 -24.08 -9.95 26.89
C SER A 181 -22.91 -10.93 26.63
N ALA A 182 -22.59 -11.17 25.36
CA ALA A 182 -21.21 -11.48 24.96
C ALA A 182 -20.58 -10.21 24.37
N VAL A 183 -19.96 -9.38 25.21
CA VAL A 183 -19.01 -8.35 24.75
C VAL A 183 -17.77 -9.11 24.26
N GLY A 184 -17.86 -9.68 23.06
CA GLY A 184 -16.72 -10.27 22.39
C GLY A 184 -15.73 -9.16 22.09
N GLU A 185 -14.63 -9.10 22.84
CA GLU A 185 -13.58 -8.12 22.62
C GLU A 185 -13.16 -8.14 21.15
N HIS A 186 -13.23 -6.99 20.47
CA HIS A 186 -12.72 -6.85 19.12
C HIS A 186 -11.24 -7.21 19.12
N LEU A 187 -10.82 -8.04 18.15
CA LEU A 187 -9.42 -8.41 18.03
C LEU A 187 -8.57 -7.17 17.75
N VAL A 188 -7.78 -6.77 18.74
CA VAL A 188 -6.77 -5.72 18.61
C VAL A 188 -5.50 -6.34 18.02
N ILE A 189 -5.05 -5.78 16.92
CA ILE A 189 -3.91 -6.29 16.16
C ILE A 189 -2.82 -5.22 16.20
N PRO A 190 -1.56 -5.58 16.54
CA PRO A 190 -0.46 -4.63 16.48
C PRO A 190 -0.32 -4.01 15.07
N GLN A 191 0.03 -2.75 14.96
CA GLN A 191 0.55 -2.19 13.71
C GLN A 191 2.08 -2.05 13.89
N ILE A 192 2.71 -1.04 13.32
CA ILE A 192 4.04 -0.57 13.70
C ILE A 192 3.91 -0.04 15.13
N ALA A 193 4.69 -0.60 16.06
CA ALA A 193 4.66 -0.18 17.44
C ALA A 193 4.89 1.35 17.54
N PRO A 194 4.14 2.06 18.41
CA PRO A 194 3.18 1.56 19.41
C PRO A 194 1.74 1.40 18.91
N ALA A 195 1.48 1.59 17.61
CA ALA A 195 0.12 1.64 17.08
C ALA A 195 -0.57 0.28 17.02
N SER A 196 -1.90 0.31 16.94
CA SER A 196 -2.75 -0.87 16.79
C SER A 196 -3.93 -0.60 15.87
N VAL A 197 -4.49 -1.67 15.32
CA VAL A 197 -5.63 -1.65 14.41
C VAL A 197 -6.69 -2.63 14.89
N ARG A 198 -7.94 -2.41 14.49
CA ARG A 198 -9.05 -3.35 14.71
C ARG A 198 -10.08 -3.26 13.59
N LEU A 199 -10.91 -4.29 13.48
CA LEU A 199 -12.10 -4.29 12.64
C LEU A 199 -13.37 -4.32 13.51
N LEU A 200 -14.32 -3.46 13.19
CA LEU A 200 -15.69 -3.52 13.69
C LEU A 200 -16.62 -3.99 12.56
N HIS A 201 -17.75 -4.63 12.88
CA HIS A 201 -18.76 -5.01 11.89
C HIS A 201 -20.11 -4.41 12.27
N GLU A 202 -20.32 -3.16 11.85
CA GLU A 202 -21.36 -2.26 12.35
C GLU A 202 -21.91 -1.39 11.20
N PRO A 203 -23.14 -0.84 11.34
CA PRO A 203 -23.62 0.18 10.42
C PRO A 203 -22.82 1.49 10.58
N ILE A 204 -22.71 2.27 9.51
CA ILE A 204 -22.16 3.63 9.57
C ILE A 204 -23.28 4.65 9.81
N PRO A 205 -22.98 5.81 10.44
CA PRO A 205 -24.00 6.80 10.80
C PRO A 205 -24.84 7.31 9.63
N GLN A 206 -24.29 7.35 8.41
CA GLN A 206 -25.02 7.84 7.24
C GLN A 206 -26.04 6.85 6.65
N GLN A 207 -26.07 5.59 7.10
CA GLN A 207 -27.04 4.61 6.60
C GLN A 207 -28.40 4.82 7.28
N THR A 208 -29.47 4.94 6.50
CA THR A 208 -30.83 4.91 7.07
C THR A 208 -31.23 3.50 7.52
N ASN A 209 -30.78 2.47 6.80
CA ASN A 209 -30.94 1.07 7.19
C ASN A 209 -29.77 0.62 8.08
N GLN A 210 -29.98 0.66 9.41
CA GLN A 210 -29.00 0.23 10.41
C GLN A 210 -28.77 -1.30 10.47
N GLY A 211 -29.55 -2.09 9.73
CA GLY A 211 -29.30 -3.52 9.53
C GLY A 211 -28.16 -3.80 8.54
N CYS A 212 -27.83 -2.84 7.66
CA CYS A 212 -26.74 -2.96 6.70
C CYS A 212 -25.39 -2.72 7.39
N ARG A 213 -24.73 -3.79 7.82
CA ARG A 213 -23.40 -3.71 8.44
C ARG A 213 -22.31 -3.63 7.38
N VAL A 214 -21.25 -2.91 7.73
CA VAL A 214 -19.99 -2.85 6.98
C VAL A 214 -18.84 -3.12 7.94
N TRP A 215 -17.69 -3.50 7.39
CA TRP A 215 -16.49 -3.65 8.18
C TRP A 215 -15.80 -2.29 8.29
N ILE A 216 -15.49 -1.85 9.52
CA ILE A 216 -14.84 -0.56 9.79
C ILE A 216 -13.43 -0.83 10.28
N TYR A 217 -12.44 -0.39 9.50
CA TYR A 217 -11.04 -0.43 9.89
C TYR A 217 -10.70 0.82 10.70
N GLN A 218 -10.27 0.59 11.94
CA GLN A 218 -9.87 1.64 12.85
C GLN A 218 -8.39 1.50 13.20
N HIS A 219 -7.74 2.65 13.35
CA HIS A 219 -6.36 2.78 13.77
C HIS A 219 -6.29 3.54 15.09
N ARG A 220 -5.32 3.18 15.93
CA ARG A 220 -5.01 3.90 17.16
C ARG A 220 -3.50 4.02 17.28
N ILE A 221 -3.01 5.23 17.54
CA ILE A 221 -1.58 5.54 17.52
C ILE A 221 -0.80 4.92 18.69
N ASP A 222 -1.43 4.70 19.84
CA ASP A 222 -0.85 4.03 21.01
C ASP A 222 -1.97 3.50 21.94
N ALA A 223 -1.63 2.88 23.07
CA ALA A 223 -2.64 2.29 23.96
C ALA A 223 -3.60 3.30 24.64
N ARG A 224 -3.23 4.58 24.71
CA ARG A 224 -3.95 5.66 25.42
C ARG A 224 -4.81 6.52 24.49
N ALA A 225 -4.50 6.54 23.19
CA ALA A 225 -5.25 7.32 22.21
C ALA A 225 -6.63 6.74 21.92
N ASP A 226 -7.50 7.55 21.33
CA ASP A 226 -8.80 7.09 20.85
C ASP A 226 -8.66 6.30 19.54
N TRP A 227 -9.61 5.41 19.30
CA TRP A 227 -9.74 4.71 18.02
C TRP A 227 -10.27 5.65 16.95
N VAL A 228 -9.53 5.78 15.85
CA VAL A 228 -9.89 6.62 14.71
C VAL A 228 -10.31 5.73 13.53
N PRO A 229 -11.55 5.88 13.00
CA PRO A 229 -11.93 5.23 11.75
C PRO A 229 -11.08 5.73 10.60
N MET A 230 -10.62 4.82 9.73
CA MET A 230 -9.87 5.19 8.54
C MET A 230 -10.69 4.94 7.27
N TYR A 231 -11.36 3.79 7.19
CA TYR A 231 -12.28 3.45 6.12
C TYR A 231 -13.25 2.36 6.55
N CYS A 232 -14.34 2.22 5.81
CA CYS A 232 -15.22 1.06 5.91
C CYS A 232 -15.35 0.35 4.56
N PHE A 233 -15.60 -0.96 4.55
CA PHE A 233 -15.76 -1.75 3.34
C PHE A 233 -16.92 -2.74 3.46
N VAL A 234 -17.51 -3.08 2.31
CA VAL A 234 -18.52 -4.14 2.21
C VAL A 234 -17.83 -5.50 2.06
N ASP A 235 -18.52 -6.61 2.29
CA ASP A 235 -17.96 -7.95 2.14
C ASP A 235 -18.59 -8.75 0.99
N PHE A 236 -19.12 -8.07 -0.02
CA PHE A 236 -19.50 -8.67 -1.31
C PHE A 236 -18.56 -8.25 -2.44
N GLU A 237 -18.54 -9.05 -3.50
CA GLU A 237 -17.61 -8.91 -4.62
C GLU A 237 -17.91 -7.69 -5.49
N PHE A 238 -16.85 -6.93 -5.79
CA PHE A 238 -16.79 -5.91 -6.82
C PHE A 238 -16.07 -6.47 -8.05
N LEU A 239 -16.59 -6.17 -9.23
CA LEU A 239 -15.99 -6.52 -10.51
C LEU A 239 -14.90 -5.50 -10.88
N LEU A 240 -14.06 -5.84 -11.86
CA LEU A 240 -13.06 -4.90 -12.39
C LEU A 240 -13.73 -3.65 -13.00
N GLU A 241 -14.94 -3.80 -13.53
CA GLU A 241 -15.77 -2.71 -14.03
C GLU A 241 -16.15 -1.73 -12.90
N ASP A 242 -16.48 -2.25 -11.72
CA ASP A 242 -16.75 -1.41 -10.55
C ASP A 242 -15.49 -0.65 -10.12
N ILE A 243 -14.33 -1.32 -10.11
CA ILE A 243 -13.04 -0.68 -9.80
C ILE A 243 -12.71 0.42 -10.80
N ARG A 244 -12.92 0.20 -12.11
CA ARG A 244 -12.75 1.25 -13.13
C ARG A 244 -13.68 2.44 -12.88
N GLY A 245 -14.94 2.19 -12.52
CA GLY A 245 -15.89 3.24 -12.16
C GLY A 245 -15.45 4.02 -10.93
N MET A 246 -15.05 3.32 -9.87
CA MET A 246 -14.54 3.90 -8.63
C MET A 246 -13.27 4.73 -8.84
N ASN A 247 -12.44 4.35 -9.81
CA ASN A 247 -11.18 5.03 -10.14
C ASN A 247 -11.39 6.47 -10.61
N LEU A 248 -12.52 6.79 -11.25
CA LEU A 248 -12.77 8.10 -11.86
C LEU A 248 -12.69 9.26 -10.86
N SER A 249 -13.21 9.06 -9.65
CA SER A 249 -13.21 10.09 -8.61
C SER A 249 -11.79 10.43 -8.11
N PRO A 250 -10.99 9.49 -7.55
CA PRO A 250 -9.63 9.77 -7.12
C PRO A 250 -8.73 10.21 -8.29
N TRP A 251 -8.97 9.72 -9.50
CA TRP A 251 -8.20 10.06 -10.71
C TRP A 251 -8.44 11.50 -11.22
N ARG A 252 -9.69 11.92 -11.43
CA ARG A 252 -10.00 13.15 -12.20
C ARG A 252 -10.85 14.17 -11.44
N SER A 253 -11.45 13.83 -10.31
CA SER A 253 -12.31 14.78 -9.62
C SER A 253 -11.49 15.98 -9.11
N PRO A 254 -11.92 17.23 -9.37
CA PRO A 254 -11.26 18.41 -8.78
C PRO A 254 -11.44 18.48 -7.26
N HIS A 255 -12.42 17.74 -6.71
CA HIS A 255 -12.64 17.60 -5.27
C HIS A 255 -11.74 16.51 -4.65
N SER A 256 -11.13 15.65 -5.46
CA SER A 256 -10.09 14.73 -4.97
C SER A 256 -8.85 15.52 -4.62
N TRP A 257 -8.20 15.19 -3.51
CA TRP A 257 -6.91 15.78 -3.19
C TRP A 257 -5.78 15.13 -4.01
N PHE A 258 -5.96 13.89 -4.49
CA PHE A 258 -4.97 13.21 -5.33
C PHE A 258 -4.65 13.96 -6.63
N THR A 259 -5.56 14.81 -7.12
CA THR A 259 -5.35 15.61 -8.33
C THR A 259 -4.55 16.88 -8.09
N ARG A 260 -4.25 17.23 -6.83
CA ARG A 260 -3.59 18.50 -6.45
C ARG A 260 -2.45 18.35 -5.46
N LYS A 261 -2.33 17.19 -4.82
CA LYS A 261 -1.26 16.91 -3.86
C LYS A 261 -0.58 15.61 -4.22
N ILE A 262 0.75 15.62 -4.18
CA ILE A 262 1.57 14.44 -4.39
C ILE A 262 1.69 13.67 -3.07
N VAL A 263 1.59 12.35 -3.18
CA VAL A 263 1.84 11.43 -2.08
C VAL A 263 2.65 10.25 -2.60
N THR A 264 3.64 9.81 -1.82
CA THR A 264 4.36 8.57 -2.05
C THR A 264 4.70 7.95 -0.70
N VAL A 265 4.36 6.68 -0.50
CA VAL A 265 4.55 5.98 0.76
C VAL A 265 5.07 4.58 0.50
N ARG A 266 6.04 4.15 1.31
CA ARG A 266 6.35 2.73 1.46
C ARG A 266 6.70 2.42 2.90
N PHE A 267 6.55 1.16 3.27
CA PHE A 267 6.99 0.67 4.57
C PHE A 267 8.51 0.44 4.56
N THR A 268 9.13 0.60 5.73
CA THR A 268 10.55 0.30 5.97
C THR A 268 10.69 -0.83 6.98
N THR A 269 11.86 -1.46 7.01
CA THR A 269 12.18 -2.50 7.98
C THR A 269 13.23 -2.05 8.99
N ASP A 270 13.32 -2.79 10.09
CA ASP A 270 14.30 -2.58 11.16
C ASP A 270 15.76 -2.63 10.66
N ARG A 271 16.01 -3.35 9.58
CA ARG A 271 17.30 -3.50 8.92
C ARG A 271 17.61 -2.42 7.88
N GLU A 272 16.68 -1.52 7.60
CA GLU A 272 16.89 -0.45 6.63
C GLU A 272 17.65 0.74 7.24
N VAL A 273 18.67 1.22 6.51
CA VAL A 273 19.45 2.41 6.85
C VAL A 273 19.29 3.44 5.74
N LEU A 274 18.55 4.52 6.03
CA LEU A 274 18.52 5.69 5.15
C LEU A 274 19.81 6.49 5.37
N LEU A 275 20.57 6.66 4.30
CA LEU A 275 21.73 7.52 4.26
C LEU A 275 21.29 8.88 3.71
N LEU A 276 21.37 9.90 4.55
CA LEU A 276 20.90 11.26 4.31
C LEU A 276 21.86 12.03 3.39
N PRO A 277 21.39 13.09 2.71
CA PRO A 277 22.31 14.06 2.13
C PRO A 277 23.10 14.75 3.24
N PRO A 278 24.35 15.15 3.00
CA PRO A 278 25.06 16.00 3.95
C PRO A 278 24.27 17.29 4.18
N SER A 279 23.93 17.57 5.43
CA SER A 279 23.31 18.83 5.84
C SER A 279 24.34 19.95 5.70
N SER A 280 24.04 20.97 4.90
CA SER A 280 24.64 22.32 4.93
C SER A 280 26.18 22.41 5.14
N ALA A 281 26.90 22.57 4.03
CA ALA A 281 28.08 23.44 3.82
C ALA A 281 29.31 23.49 4.79
N GLU A 282 29.41 22.76 5.90
CA GLU A 282 30.61 22.84 6.77
C GLU A 282 31.46 21.56 6.90
N GLU A 283 31.07 20.45 6.27
CA GLU A 283 31.89 19.22 6.24
C GLU A 283 32.28 18.79 4.82
N ILE A 284 32.77 19.74 4.00
CA ILE A 284 33.54 19.39 2.79
C ILE A 284 35.01 19.59 3.11
N GLY A 285 35.58 18.59 3.80
CA GLY A 285 37.02 18.34 3.75
C GLY A 285 37.37 17.84 2.35
N ASP A 286 38.45 18.40 1.80
CA ASP A 286 38.97 18.22 0.44
C ASP A 286 39.13 16.73 0.03
N ALA A 287 38.03 16.15 -0.47
CA ALA A 287 37.98 14.91 -1.23
C ALA A 287 36.72 14.96 -2.10
N GLY A 288 36.91 15.04 -3.42
CA GLY A 288 35.83 15.25 -4.39
C GLY A 288 34.71 14.20 -4.32
N GLY A 289 33.47 14.69 -4.51
CA GLY A 289 32.28 13.86 -4.76
C GLY A 289 31.46 13.52 -3.52
N GLY A 290 30.98 14.54 -2.79
CA GLY A 290 30.06 14.36 -1.65
C GLY A 290 28.64 13.98 -2.09
N GLY A 291 28.45 12.70 -2.43
CA GLY A 291 27.13 12.13 -2.72
C GLY A 291 26.65 11.21 -1.59
N TRP A 292 25.50 11.51 -0.97
CA TRP A 292 24.28 10.73 -1.22
C TRP A 292 24.51 9.22 -1.51
N LEU A 293 25.06 8.46 -0.57
CA LEU A 293 25.28 7.01 -0.73
C LEU A 293 24.10 6.28 -0.10
N ALA A 294 23.04 5.90 -0.83
CA ALA A 294 22.04 4.99 -0.28
C ALA A 294 22.57 3.54 -0.40
N LYS A 295 22.68 2.81 0.72
CA LYS A 295 22.77 1.34 0.73
C LYS A 295 21.37 0.80 1.01
N GLY A 296 20.69 0.28 -0.01
CA GLY A 296 19.35 -0.33 0.12
C GLY A 296 18.21 0.35 -0.65
N GLY A 297 18.48 1.36 -1.48
CA GLY A 297 17.52 1.84 -2.48
C GLY A 297 17.29 0.79 -3.58
N ALA A 298 16.14 0.86 -4.27
CA ALA A 298 15.68 -0.13 -5.28
C ALA A 298 16.60 -0.33 -6.50
N THR A 299 17.76 0.33 -6.53
CA THR A 299 18.78 0.27 -7.58
C THR A 299 20.08 -0.44 -7.15
N SER A 300 20.20 -0.91 -5.90
CA SER A 300 21.43 -1.60 -5.43
C SER A 300 21.42 -3.10 -5.75
N THR A 301 22.39 -3.54 -6.53
CA THR A 301 22.51 -4.93 -7.00
C THR A 301 23.20 -5.82 -5.96
N GLY A 302 22.43 -6.74 -5.35
CA GLY A 302 22.92 -8.01 -4.84
C GLY A 302 23.47 -8.05 -3.40
N GLY A 303 22.90 -8.95 -2.59
CA GLY A 303 23.40 -9.34 -1.26
C GLY A 303 22.69 -8.64 -0.10
N ASP A 304 22.82 -7.32 -0.02
CA ASP A 304 22.37 -6.50 1.12
C ASP A 304 20.85 -6.22 1.11
N GLU A 305 20.24 -6.06 -0.07
CA GLU A 305 18.78 -5.83 -0.20
C GLU A 305 17.93 -6.99 0.31
N GLY A 306 18.37 -8.23 0.10
CA GLY A 306 17.65 -9.41 0.59
C GLY A 306 17.52 -9.40 2.11
N ALA A 307 18.58 -8.96 2.80
CA ALA A 307 18.59 -8.84 4.24
C ALA A 307 17.63 -7.74 4.74
N VAL A 308 17.50 -6.62 4.02
CA VAL A 308 16.56 -5.53 4.36
C VAL A 308 15.12 -6.01 4.28
N VAL A 309 14.73 -6.71 3.21
CA VAL A 309 13.32 -7.17 3.08
C VAL A 309 12.98 -8.31 4.05
N GLU A 310 13.98 -9.06 4.52
CA GLU A 310 13.79 -10.04 5.60
C GLU A 310 13.56 -9.40 6.98
N GLY A 311 13.96 -8.15 7.20
CA GLY A 311 13.72 -7.41 8.45
C GLY A 311 12.24 -7.18 8.74
N GLU A 312 11.87 -6.90 9.99
CA GLU A 312 10.47 -6.66 10.37
C GLU A 312 10.04 -5.22 10.06
N ILE A 313 8.80 -5.02 9.62
CA ILE A 313 8.27 -3.68 9.33
C ILE A 313 8.25 -2.87 10.65
N ASP A 314 8.96 -1.76 10.68
CA ASP A 314 9.11 -0.92 11.87
C ASP A 314 8.83 0.56 11.63
N GLY A 315 8.50 0.91 10.39
CA GLY A 315 8.33 2.30 9.97
C GLY A 315 7.78 2.46 8.56
N ALA A 316 7.75 3.72 8.13
CA ALA A 316 7.38 4.12 6.78
C ALA A 316 8.08 5.41 6.38
N ILE A 317 8.45 5.51 5.11
CA ILE A 317 8.85 6.77 4.47
C ILE A 317 7.62 7.33 3.77
N ILE A 318 7.35 8.60 4.02
CA ILE A 318 6.17 9.32 3.56
C ILE A 318 6.67 10.60 2.88
N LEU A 319 6.48 10.68 1.58
CA LEU A 319 6.57 11.92 0.83
C LEU A 319 5.15 12.47 0.69
N PHE A 320 4.92 13.68 1.16
CA PHE A 320 3.66 14.38 0.99
C PHE A 320 3.93 15.82 0.55
N GLU A 321 3.43 16.17 -0.62
CA GLU A 321 3.67 17.46 -1.30
C GLU A 321 5.17 17.76 -1.46
N GLY A 322 5.72 18.63 -0.62
CA GLY A 322 7.13 19.02 -0.62
C GLY A 322 7.91 18.50 0.58
N THR A 323 7.37 17.56 1.36
CA THR A 323 8.00 17.09 2.59
C THR A 323 8.23 15.58 2.56
N LEU A 324 9.45 15.15 2.89
CA LEU A 324 9.80 13.75 3.14
C LEU A 324 9.89 13.50 4.65
N LYS A 325 9.19 12.49 5.15
CA LYS A 325 9.24 12.06 6.54
C LYS A 325 9.59 10.59 6.63
N TRP A 326 10.51 10.23 7.53
CA TRP A 326 10.73 8.84 7.92
C TRP A 326 10.22 8.65 9.34
N ARG A 327 9.20 7.82 9.53
CA ARG A 327 8.66 7.49 10.84
C ARG A 327 9.03 6.06 11.21
N ARG A 328 9.58 5.85 12.40
CA ARG A 328 9.94 4.54 12.96
C ARG A 328 9.60 4.49 14.44
N GLY A 329 9.01 3.38 14.88
CA GLY A 329 8.66 3.17 16.30
C GLY A 329 7.74 4.26 16.88
N GLY A 330 6.82 4.80 16.06
CA GLY A 330 5.91 5.88 16.44
C GLY A 330 6.47 7.30 16.31
N GLU A 331 7.78 7.45 16.18
CA GLU A 331 8.47 8.75 16.16
C GLU A 331 8.89 9.16 14.73
N THR A 332 8.95 10.46 14.48
CA THR A 332 9.59 11.00 13.27
C THR A 332 11.10 11.00 13.47
N LYS A 333 11.82 10.20 12.69
CA LYS A 333 13.29 10.12 12.71
C LYS A 333 13.95 11.06 11.70
N LEU A 334 13.23 11.41 10.65
CA LEU A 334 13.66 12.35 9.62
C LEU A 334 12.47 13.18 9.15
N GLU A 335 12.70 14.46 8.94
CA GLU A 335 11.79 15.36 8.23
C GLU A 335 12.60 16.32 7.37
N ILE A 336 12.40 16.29 6.06
CA ILE A 336 13.07 17.15 5.08
C ILE A 336 11.99 17.90 4.31
N GLN A 337 12.09 19.23 4.30
CA GLN A 337 11.31 20.09 3.42
C GLN A 337 12.13 20.38 2.17
N PHE A 338 11.60 20.03 1.01
CA PHE A 338 12.23 20.30 -0.28
C PHE A 338 12.11 21.77 -0.66
N LYS A 339 13.18 22.31 -1.24
CA LYS A 339 13.28 23.69 -1.76
C LYS A 339 13.03 23.79 -3.26
N SER A 340 13.14 22.68 -3.98
CA SER A 340 12.96 22.61 -5.43
C SER A 340 12.38 21.26 -5.87
N GLU A 341 11.86 21.21 -7.09
CA GLU A 341 11.46 19.96 -7.74
C GLU A 341 12.61 18.97 -7.90
N GLY A 342 13.83 19.47 -8.12
CA GLY A 342 15.03 18.63 -8.24
C GLY A 342 15.27 17.80 -6.97
N GLU A 343 15.13 18.41 -5.80
CA GLU A 343 15.26 17.70 -4.51
C GLU A 343 14.17 16.64 -4.32
N ARG A 344 12.94 16.93 -4.77
CA ARG A 344 11.83 15.98 -4.70
C ARG A 344 12.05 14.78 -5.62
N LEU A 345 12.48 15.01 -6.85
CA LEU A 345 12.79 13.97 -7.84
C LEU A 345 13.93 13.07 -7.35
N GLU A 346 14.98 13.67 -6.78
CA GLU A 346 16.08 12.93 -6.18
C GLU A 346 15.62 12.05 -4.99
N ALA A 347 14.74 12.57 -4.14
CA ALA A 347 14.16 11.78 -3.06
C ALA A 347 13.27 10.64 -3.58
N LEU A 348 12.51 10.86 -4.67
CA LEU A 348 11.69 9.83 -5.33
C LEU A 348 12.55 8.67 -5.86
N GLU A 349 13.67 8.99 -6.50
CA GLU A 349 14.61 7.99 -6.99
C GLU A 349 15.25 7.20 -5.84
N ARG A 350 15.82 7.91 -4.86
CA ARG A 350 16.60 7.28 -3.78
C ARG A 350 15.74 6.51 -2.79
N CYS A 351 14.64 7.13 -2.35
CA CYS A 351 13.81 6.56 -1.31
C CYS A 351 12.82 5.56 -1.88
N PHE A 352 12.34 5.72 -3.11
CA PHE A 352 11.24 4.91 -3.64
C PHE A 352 11.61 4.13 -4.92
N GLY A 353 12.82 4.33 -5.46
CA GLY A 353 13.23 3.66 -6.70
C GLY A 353 12.55 4.21 -7.95
N ILE A 354 11.96 5.40 -7.87
CA ILE A 354 11.17 5.98 -8.95
C ILE A 354 12.04 6.96 -9.73
N VAL A 355 12.37 6.59 -10.96
CA VAL A 355 13.12 7.43 -11.89
C VAL A 355 12.16 7.98 -12.94
N PHE A 356 12.29 9.27 -13.22
CA PHE A 356 11.56 9.96 -14.29
C PHE A 356 12.51 10.30 -15.44
N ASP A 357 12.03 10.13 -16.67
CA ASP A 357 12.68 10.67 -17.85
C ASP A 357 12.44 12.19 -17.98
N GLU A 358 13.09 12.81 -18.96
CA GLU A 358 13.01 14.27 -19.14
C GLU A 358 11.59 14.75 -19.44
N GLU A 359 10.82 13.99 -20.22
CA GLU A 359 9.44 14.34 -20.58
C GLU A 359 8.53 14.36 -19.34
N ASP A 360 8.64 13.35 -18.47
CA ASP A 360 7.84 13.32 -17.24
C ASP A 360 8.25 14.40 -16.23
N ARG A 361 9.54 14.76 -16.17
CA ARG A 361 10.02 15.85 -15.31
C ARG A 361 9.43 17.19 -15.71
N ASP A 362 9.16 17.39 -16.99
CA ASP A 362 8.59 18.64 -17.50
C ASP A 362 7.07 18.72 -17.32
N ALA A 363 6.37 17.58 -17.21
CA ALA A 363 4.91 17.55 -17.09
C ALA A 363 4.37 18.25 -15.83
N ILE A 364 5.18 18.35 -14.77
CA ILE A 364 4.75 18.99 -13.52
C ILE A 364 4.89 20.51 -13.55
N ARG A 365 5.65 21.08 -14.50
CA ARG A 365 5.95 22.51 -14.54
C ARG A 365 4.68 23.35 -14.74
N GLY A 366 4.53 24.40 -13.95
CA GLY A 366 3.37 25.28 -13.96
C GLY A 366 2.10 24.68 -13.36
N THR A 367 2.16 23.47 -12.80
CA THR A 367 1.02 22.86 -12.10
C THR A 367 0.94 23.32 -10.65
N VAL A 368 -0.22 23.16 -10.02
CA VAL A 368 -0.40 23.46 -8.58
C VAL A 368 0.45 22.58 -7.66
N SER A 369 0.96 21.46 -8.17
CA SER A 369 1.75 20.48 -7.41
C SER A 369 3.26 20.74 -7.49
N GLU A 370 3.70 21.66 -8.37
CA GLU A 370 5.11 22.05 -8.51
C GLU A 370 5.59 22.79 -7.25
N ILE A 371 6.74 22.39 -6.73
CA ILE A 371 7.50 23.17 -5.76
C ILE A 371 8.13 24.31 -6.52
N SER A 372 7.59 25.52 -6.35
CA SER A 372 8.22 26.73 -6.85
C SER A 372 9.55 26.94 -6.14
N ASP A 373 10.61 27.21 -6.89
CA ASP A 373 11.92 27.56 -6.33
C ASP A 373 11.74 28.75 -5.37
N THR A 374 11.98 28.50 -4.08
CA THR A 374 11.99 29.57 -3.08
C THR A 374 13.31 30.31 -3.27
N SER A 375 13.23 31.53 -3.83
CA SER A 375 14.38 32.37 -4.15
C SER A 375 15.15 32.79 -2.90
#